data_AF-A0A972TE91-F1
#
_entry.id   AF-A0A972TE91-F1
#
_cell.length_a   1.000
_cell.length_b   1.000
_cell.length_c   1.000
_cell.angle_alpha   90.00
_cell.angle_beta   90.00
_cell.angle_gamma   90.00
#
_symmetry.space_group_name_H-M   'P 1'
#
loop_
_entity.id
_entity.type
_entity.pdbx_description
1 polymer ?
#
loop_
_entity_poly.entity_id
_entity_poly.type
_entity_poly.pdbx_seq_one_letter_code
_entity_poly.pdbx_strand_id
1 'polypeptide(L)'
;MVKERKCRMCGRPFIPNKYRPNQDVCSSIECQYQRQLNNMKKWRNKNPNYFRYKEAGNKSWKETCRERSLEWRKRHQEYLKLYREAHKERHRQYMREYMKKYRIQKEEQQKEKKTDNKEIS
;
A
#
# COMPACT_ATOMS: atom_id res chain seq x y z
N MET A 1 -17.62 7.80 38.65
CA MET A 1 -16.92 6.50 38.60
C MET A 1 -16.87 6.04 37.15
N VAL A 2 -15.71 5.56 36.68
CA VAL A 2 -15.59 5.04 35.32
C VAL A 2 -16.23 3.65 35.29
N LYS A 3 -17.26 3.46 34.46
CA LYS A 3 -17.95 2.18 34.32
C LYS A 3 -17.23 1.30 33.31
N GLU A 4 -17.24 0.00 33.56
CA GLU A 4 -16.72 -0.99 32.62
C GLU A 4 -17.53 -0.98 31.32
N ARG A 5 -16.84 -1.14 30.19
CA ARG A 5 -17.43 -1.18 28.84
C ARG A 5 -16.89 -2.37 28.06
N LYS A 6 -17.63 -2.82 27.05
CA LYS A 6 -17.16 -3.86 26.13
C LYS A 6 -16.43 -3.24 24.95
N CYS A 7 -15.26 -3.79 24.60
CA CYS A 7 -14.50 -3.36 23.44
C CYS A 7 -15.26 -3.66 22.14
N ARG A 8 -15.44 -2.66 21.29
CA ARG A 8 -16.08 -2.83 19.97
C ARG A 8 -15.34 -3.79 19.03
N MET A 9 -14.04 -3.98 19.24
CA MET A 9 -13.19 -4.76 18.32
C MET A 9 -13.10 -6.24 18.74
N CYS A 10 -12.88 -6.52 20.03
CA CYS A 10 -12.66 -7.87 20.53
C CYS A 10 -13.72 -8.34 21.56
N GLY A 11 -14.71 -7.52 21.89
CA GLY A 11 -15.77 -7.85 22.85
C GLY A 11 -15.34 -7.89 24.32
N ARG A 12 -14.03 -7.89 24.62
CA ARG A 12 -13.51 -7.97 25.99
C ARG A 12 -13.94 -6.78 26.83
N PRO A 13 -14.28 -6.99 28.11
CA PRO A 13 -14.55 -5.90 29.03
C PRO A 13 -13.27 -5.09 29.29
N PHE A 14 -13.39 -3.78 29.43
CA PHE A 14 -12.29 -2.88 29.77
C PHE A 14 -12.82 -1.63 30.48
N ILE A 15 -11.94 -0.98 31.25
CA ILE A 15 -12.23 0.29 31.91
C ILE A 15 -11.66 1.42 31.02
N PRO A 16 -12.51 2.34 30.51
CA PRO A 16 -12.07 3.51 29.78
C PRO A 16 -11.03 4.36 30.53
N ASN A 17 -10.16 5.04 29.80
CA ASN A 17 -9.25 6.00 30.42
C ASN A 17 -10.05 7.17 31.05
N LYS A 18 -9.66 7.62 32.25
CA LYS A 18 -10.24 8.79 32.94
C LYS A 18 -10.34 10.03 32.05
N TYR A 19 -9.36 10.25 31.18
CA TYR A 19 -9.32 11.41 30.26
C TYR A 19 -10.10 11.18 28.95
N ARG A 20 -10.53 9.94 28.67
CA ARG A 20 -11.32 9.57 27.49
C ARG A 20 -12.46 8.62 27.90
N PRO A 21 -13.45 9.12 28.66
CA PRO A 21 -14.56 8.30 29.15
C PRO A 21 -15.38 7.67 28.01
N ASN A 22 -15.40 8.30 26.84
CA ASN A 22 -16.09 7.84 25.63
C ASN A 22 -15.28 6.82 24.81
N GLN A 23 -14.24 6.22 25.38
CA GLN A 23 -13.45 5.20 24.69
C GLN A 23 -14.30 3.95 24.45
N ASP A 24 -14.39 3.52 23.19
CA ASP A 24 -15.16 2.34 22.76
C ASP A 24 -14.29 1.10 22.45
N VAL A 25 -12.97 1.26 22.49
CA VAL A 25 -11.99 0.22 22.11
C VAL A 25 -10.95 0.09 23.20
N CYS A 26 -10.69 -1.13 23.68
CA CYS A 26 -9.70 -1.39 24.73
C CYS A 26 -8.27 -1.07 24.30
N SER A 27 -7.35 -0.94 25.25
CA SER A 27 -5.96 -0.51 25.04
C SER A 27 -5.04 -1.57 24.38
N SER A 28 -5.56 -2.74 24.01
CA SER A 28 -4.77 -3.76 23.29
C SER A 28 -4.27 -3.22 21.95
N ILE A 29 -2.99 -3.47 21.65
CA ILE A 29 -2.32 -3.01 20.42
C ILE A 29 -3.06 -3.44 19.16
N GLU A 30 -3.56 -4.67 19.13
CA GLU A 30 -4.32 -5.23 18.00
C GLU A 30 -5.62 -4.45 17.76
N CYS A 31 -6.35 -4.16 18.84
CA CYS A 31 -7.62 -3.44 18.79
C CYS A 31 -7.40 -1.96 18.41
N GLN A 32 -6.33 -1.34 18.91
CA GLN A 32 -5.97 0.03 18.55
C GLN A 32 -5.58 0.12 17.07
N TYR A 33 -4.78 -0.83 16.57
CA TYR A 33 -4.37 -0.90 15.17
C TYR A 33 -5.58 -1.09 14.25
N GLN A 34 -6.45 -2.05 14.54
CA GLN A 34 -7.65 -2.28 13.75
C GLN A 34 -8.60 -1.05 13.79
N ARG A 35 -8.69 -0.34 14.92
CA ARG A 35 -9.45 0.91 15.01
C ARG A 35 -8.86 1.98 14.10
N GLN A 36 -7.55 2.11 14.06
CA GLN A 36 -6.85 3.05 13.17
C GLN A 36 -7.14 2.74 11.71
N LEU A 37 -7.03 1.48 11.28
CA LEU A 37 -7.35 1.05 9.92
C LEU A 37 -8.81 1.37 9.54
N ASN A 38 -9.75 1.07 10.44
CA ASN A 38 -11.16 1.36 10.22
C ASN A 38 -11.44 2.87 10.12
N ASN A 39 -10.80 3.68 10.96
CA ASN A 39 -10.90 5.12 10.90
C ASN A 39 -10.35 5.68 9.59
N MET A 40 -9.19 5.16 9.14
CA MET A 40 -8.60 5.52 7.85
C MET A 40 -9.51 5.15 6.68
N LYS A 41 -10.09 3.94 6.69
CA LYS A 41 -11.05 3.51 5.66
C LYS A 41 -12.28 4.42 5.61
N LYS A 42 -12.91 4.68 6.76
CA LYS A 42 -14.07 5.60 6.85
C LYS A 42 -13.73 6.99 6.35
N TRP A 43 -12.56 7.50 6.74
CA TRP A 43 -12.13 8.82 6.33
C TRP A 43 -11.89 8.88 4.82
N ARG A 44 -11.21 7.89 4.22
CA ARG A 44 -11.00 7.82 2.76
C ARG A 44 -12.31 7.72 1.99
N ASN A 45 -13.28 6.94 2.47
CA ASN A 45 -14.60 6.84 1.85
C ASN A 45 -15.36 8.17 1.88
N LYS A 46 -15.24 8.95 2.96
CA LYS A 46 -15.82 10.30 3.07
C LYS A 46 -15.04 11.35 2.27
N ASN A 47 -13.77 11.11 2.02
CA ASN A 47 -12.85 12.04 1.38
C ASN A 47 -12.21 11.42 0.12
N PRO A 48 -13.01 10.93 -0.86
CA PRO A 48 -12.50 10.18 -2.00
C PRO A 48 -11.58 11.02 -2.90
N ASN A 49 -11.79 12.34 -2.93
CA ASN A 49 -11.03 13.26 -3.78
C ASN A 49 -9.90 13.99 -3.03
N TYR A 50 -9.70 13.75 -1.73
CA TYR A 50 -8.70 14.48 -0.94
C TYR A 50 -7.29 14.33 -1.49
N PHE A 51 -6.96 13.14 -2.02
CA PHE A 51 -5.66 12.90 -2.66
C PHE A 51 -5.65 13.25 -4.16
N ARG A 52 -6.81 13.41 -4.81
CA ARG A 52 -6.92 13.67 -6.25
C ARG A 52 -6.54 15.10 -6.65
N TYR A 53 -6.69 16.07 -5.75
CA TYR A 53 -6.48 17.49 -6.09
C TYR A 53 -5.03 17.83 -6.47
N LYS A 54 -4.03 17.05 -6.03
CA LYS A 54 -2.62 17.26 -6.42
C LYS A 54 -2.20 16.54 -7.69
N GLU A 55 -2.92 15.49 -8.11
CA GLU A 55 -2.48 14.63 -9.22
C GLU A 55 -3.06 15.02 -10.58
N ALA A 56 -4.24 15.64 -10.61
CA ALA A 56 -4.99 15.90 -11.85
C ALA A 56 -4.81 17.31 -12.44
N GLY A 57 -4.56 18.33 -11.61
CA GLY A 57 -4.60 19.73 -12.06
C GLY A 57 -3.27 20.34 -12.51
N ASN A 58 -2.13 19.75 -12.14
CA ASN A 58 -0.84 20.43 -12.29
C ASN A 58 0.22 19.47 -12.85
N LYS A 59 0.53 19.59 -14.15
CA LYS A 59 1.65 18.89 -14.81
C LYS A 59 2.96 19.13 -14.05
N SER A 60 3.10 20.33 -13.47
CA SER A 60 4.20 20.72 -12.59
C SER A 60 4.36 19.83 -11.37
N TRP A 61 3.29 19.29 -10.78
CA TRP A 61 3.41 18.43 -9.59
C TRP A 61 4.15 17.13 -9.92
N LYS A 62 3.84 16.51 -11.06
CA LYS A 62 4.55 15.30 -11.53
C LYS A 62 6.02 15.60 -11.81
N GLU A 63 6.30 16.76 -12.40
CA GLU A 63 7.66 17.24 -12.68
C GLU A 63 8.43 17.50 -11.37
N THR A 64 7.86 18.25 -10.43
CA THR A 64 8.44 18.50 -9.11
C THR A 64 8.66 17.20 -8.34
N CYS A 65 7.73 16.25 -8.38
CA CYS A 65 7.93 14.93 -7.77
C CYS A 65 9.11 14.18 -8.40
N ARG A 66 9.23 14.23 -9.73
CA ARG A 66 10.36 13.63 -10.46
C ARG A 66 11.68 14.30 -10.07
N GLU A 67 11.73 15.62 -10.03
CA GLU A 67 12.91 16.39 -9.62
C GLU A 67 13.33 16.08 -8.19
N ARG A 68 12.39 16.13 -7.24
CA ARG A 68 12.65 15.78 -5.84
C ARG A 68 13.17 14.34 -5.70
N SER A 69 12.61 13.41 -6.46
CA SER A 69 13.09 12.03 -6.48
C SER A 69 14.51 11.92 -7.05
N LEU A 70 14.82 12.66 -8.13
CA LEU A 70 16.16 12.70 -8.71
C LEU A 70 17.18 13.31 -7.73
N GLU A 71 16.83 14.43 -7.11
CA GLU A 71 17.67 15.12 -6.15
C GLU A 71 17.93 14.27 -4.90
N TRP A 72 16.90 13.59 -4.39
CA TRP A 72 17.05 12.64 -3.29
C TRP A 72 18.01 11.52 -3.68
N ARG A 73 17.85 10.93 -4.88
CA ARG A 73 18.77 9.89 -5.37
C ARG A 73 20.20 10.39 -5.56
N LYS A 74 20.40 11.64 -5.96
CA LYS A 74 21.73 12.27 -6.05
C LYS A 74 22.36 12.41 -4.65
N ARG A 75 21.60 12.90 -3.67
CA ARG A 75 22.09 13.08 -2.30
C ARG A 75 22.30 11.77 -1.53
N HIS A 76 21.60 10.71 -1.91
CA HIS A 76 21.61 9.42 -1.19
C HIS A 76 22.21 8.28 -2.04
N GLN A 77 23.25 8.59 -2.83
CA GLN A 77 23.91 7.59 -3.68
C GLN A 77 24.50 6.43 -2.86
N GLU A 78 25.21 6.72 -1.78
CA GLU A 78 25.80 5.69 -0.92
C GLU A 78 24.74 4.80 -0.26
N TYR A 79 23.65 5.40 0.24
CA TYR A 79 22.51 4.63 0.74
C TYR A 79 21.94 3.69 -0.33
N LEU A 80 21.77 4.18 -1.56
CA LEU A 80 21.25 3.36 -2.66
C LEU A 80 22.21 2.24 -3.04
N LYS A 81 23.52 2.46 -2.96
CA LYS A 81 24.54 1.45 -3.23
C LYS A 81 24.45 0.32 -2.19
N LEU A 82 24.49 0.68 -0.90
CA LEU A 82 24.35 -0.26 0.21
C LEU A 82 23.01 -1.02 0.15
N TYR A 83 21.92 -0.31 -0.15
CA TYR A 83 20.60 -0.92 -0.29
C TYR A 83 20.57 -1.95 -1.44
N ARG A 84 21.14 -1.62 -2.61
CA ARG A 84 21.22 -2.54 -3.76
C ARG A 84 22.06 -3.77 -3.44
N GLU A 85 23.17 -3.60 -2.73
CA GLU A 85 24.03 -4.71 -2.31
C GLU A 85 23.29 -5.63 -1.33
N ALA A 86 22.72 -5.07 -0.27
CA ALA A 86 21.96 -5.82 0.74
C ALA A 86 20.75 -6.56 0.16
N HIS A 87 20.11 -6.02 -0.89
CA HIS A 87 18.89 -6.58 -1.47
C HIS A 87 19.11 -7.26 -2.83
N LYS A 88 20.37 -7.48 -3.24
CA LYS A 88 20.73 -8.02 -4.55
C LYS A 88 20.08 -9.37 -4.83
N GLU A 89 20.08 -10.28 -3.86
CA GLU A 89 19.51 -11.62 -4.04
C GLU A 89 18.00 -11.60 -4.19
N ARG A 90 17.31 -10.84 -3.33
CA ARG A 90 15.86 -10.65 -3.43
C ARG A 90 15.47 -10.09 -4.80
N HIS A 91 16.23 -9.12 -5.30
CA HIS A 91 16.01 -8.56 -6.63
C HIS A 91 16.25 -9.60 -7.74
N ARG A 92 17.29 -10.44 -7.65
CA ARG A 92 17.53 -11.53 -8.61
C ARG A 92 16.40 -12.55 -8.62
N GLN A 93 15.90 -12.94 -7.46
CA GLN A 93 14.77 -13.86 -7.36
C GLN A 93 13.51 -13.25 -7.96
N TYR A 94 13.20 -12.00 -7.61
CA TYR A 94 12.09 -11.26 -8.21
C TYR A 94 12.18 -11.22 -9.74
N MET A 95 13.35 -10.89 -10.30
CA MET A 95 13.54 -10.82 -11.75
C MET A 95 13.41 -12.17 -12.44
N ARG A 96 13.86 -13.26 -11.81
CA ARG A 96 13.67 -14.62 -12.32
C ARG A 96 12.18 -14.97 -12.43
N GLU A 97 11.43 -14.76 -11.35
CA GLU A 97 10.00 -15.02 -11.32
C GLU A 97 9.23 -14.12 -12.29
N TYR A 98 9.60 -12.84 -12.37
CA TYR A 98 9.03 -11.90 -13.32
C TYR A 98 9.23 -12.37 -14.76
N MET A 99 10.46 -12.76 -15.15
CA MET A 99 10.75 -13.22 -16.51
C MET A 99 10.08 -14.55 -16.83
N LYS A 100 9.93 -15.45 -15.85
CA LYS A 100 9.17 -16.69 -16.00
C LYS A 100 7.71 -16.39 -16.35
N LYS A 101 7.05 -15.53 -15.58
CA LYS A 101 5.67 -15.09 -15.83
C LYS A 101 5.53 -14.40 -17.18
N TYR A 102 6.47 -13.52 -17.52
CA TYR A 102 6.47 -12.82 -18.80
C TYR A 102 6.54 -13.78 -20.00
N ARG A 103 7.39 -14.82 -19.94
CA ARG A 103 7.48 -15.84 -21.01
C ARG A 103 6.17 -16.61 -21.18
N ILE A 104 5.59 -17.06 -20.07
CA ILE A 104 4.30 -17.77 -20.08
C ILE A 104 3.22 -16.90 -20.72
N GLN A 105 3.08 -15.65 -20.29
CA GLN A 105 2.10 -14.72 -20.86
C GLN A 105 2.33 -14.48 -22.36
N LYS A 106 3.59 -14.39 -22.79
CA LYS A 106 3.92 -14.22 -24.21
C LYS A 106 3.56 -15.45 -25.03
N GLU A 107 3.77 -16.66 -24.49
CA GLU A 107 3.40 -17.92 -25.14
C GLU A 107 1.88 -18.10 -25.21
N GLU A 108 1.14 -17.72 -24.16
CA GLU A 108 -0.32 -17.71 -24.13
C GLU A 108 -0.88 -16.76 -25.20
N GLN A 109 -0.40 -15.51 -25.25
CA GLN A 109 -0.79 -14.54 -26.27
C GLN A 109 -0.46 -15.00 -27.70
N GLN A 110 0.60 -15.78 -27.88
CA GLN A 110 0.94 -16.36 -29.20
C GLN A 110 0.07 -17.55 -29.56
N LYS A 111 -0.39 -18.34 -28.58
CA LYS A 111 -1.35 -19.43 -28.80
C LYS A 111 -2.72 -18.87 -29.14
N GLU A 112 -3.21 -17.89 -28.40
CA GLU A 112 -4.47 -17.18 -28.67
C GLU A 112 -4.49 -16.59 -30.09
N LYS A 113 -3.42 -15.89 -30.50
CA LYS A 113 -3.32 -15.37 -31.88
C LYS A 113 -3.27 -16.45 -32.96
N LYS A 114 -2.83 -17.67 -32.64
CA LYS A 114 -2.80 -18.80 -33.58
C LYS A 114 -4.14 -19.53 -33.65
N THR A 115 -4.90 -19.59 -32.55
CA THR A 115 -6.25 -20.13 -32.54
C THR A 115 -7.22 -19.21 -33.27
N ASP A 116 -7.12 -17.90 -33.05
CA ASP A 116 -7.97 -16.90 -33.72
C ASP A 116 -7.77 -16.92 -35.24
N ASN A 117 -6.53 -17.06 -35.71
CA ASN A 117 -6.23 -17.17 -37.15
C ASN A 117 -6.67 -18.50 -37.78
N LYS A 118 -6.88 -19.55 -36.98
CA LYS A 118 -7.33 -20.87 -37.46
C LYS A 118 -8.85 -20.99 -37.50
N GLU A 119 -9.57 -20.19 -36.73
CA GLU A 119 -11.04 -20.11 -36.74
C GLU A 119 -11.59 -19.17 -37.84
N ILE A 120 -10.73 -18.34 -38.43
CA ILE A 120 -11.06 -17.41 -39.54
C ILE A 120 -10.75 -18.02 -40.92
N SER A 121 -10.06 -19.16 -40.99
CA SER A 121 -9.68 -19.85 -42.23
C SER A 121 -10.46 -21.12 -42.46
#